data_AF-A0A183B3Z0-F1
#
_entry.id   AF-A0A183B3Z0-F1
#
_cell.length_a   1.000
_cell.length_b   1.000
_cell.length_c   1.000
_cell.angle_alpha   90.00
_cell.angle_beta   90.00
_cell.angle_gamma   90.00
#
_symmetry.space_group_name_H-M   'P 1'
#
loop_
_entity.id
_entity.type
_entity.pdbx_description
1 polymer ?
#
loop_
_entity_poly.entity_id
_entity_poly.type
_entity_poly.pdbx_seq_one_letter_code
_entity_poly.pdbx_strand_id
1 'polypeptide(L)'
;MNATLLKGSATSHKDLHRVKVRAAEAVIILADPNSRDPAQDDWENIMRVVSIKQLDPKCRIICVLTLFENKVSSFMTSSELECWELMKM
;
A
#
# COMPACT_ATOMS: atom_id res chain seq x y z
N MET A 1 4.71 -15.20 -21.51
CA MET A 1 4.57 -14.30 -20.35
C MET A 1 5.51 -13.12 -20.56
N ASN A 2 5.00 -11.90 -20.61
CA ASN A 2 5.84 -10.70 -20.65
C ASN A 2 5.86 -10.12 -19.23
N ALA A 3 6.99 -10.20 -18.55
CA ALA A 3 7.16 -9.69 -17.20
C ALA A 3 8.39 -8.78 -17.16
N THR A 4 8.20 -7.56 -16.69
CA THR A 4 9.28 -6.59 -16.54
C THR A 4 9.58 -6.42 -15.06
N LEU A 5 10.79 -6.78 -14.64
CA LEU A 5 11.25 -6.57 -13.28
C LEU A 5 11.87 -5.17 -13.14
N LEU A 6 11.40 -4.41 -12.15
CA LEU A 6 11.93 -3.09 -11.83
C LEU A 6 12.31 -3.06 -10.35
N LYS A 7 13.59 -2.78 -10.07
CA LYS A 7 14.09 -2.63 -8.69
C LYS A 7 13.73 -1.23 -8.17
N GLY A 8 13.02 -1.15 -7.04
CA GLY A 8 12.62 0.11 -6.41
C GLY A 8 11.81 -0.14 -5.13
N SER A 9 11.25 0.93 -4.54
CA SER A 9 10.35 0.84 -3.37
C SER A 9 8.94 1.30 -3.71
N ALA A 10 7.94 0.59 -3.20
CA ALA A 10 6.52 0.97 -3.34
C ALA A 10 6.10 2.16 -2.45
N THR A 11 6.98 2.65 -1.57
CA THR A 11 6.78 3.91 -0.81
C THR A 11 7.41 5.13 -1.49
N SER A 12 8.22 4.92 -2.54
CA SER A 12 8.89 5.99 -3.27
C SER A 12 8.00 6.48 -4.40
N HIS A 13 7.58 7.76 -4.34
CA HIS A 13 6.80 8.40 -5.39
C HIS A 13 7.47 8.31 -6.77
N LYS A 14 8.81 8.43 -6.84
CA LYS A 14 9.57 8.33 -8.09
C LYS A 14 9.42 6.95 -8.72
N ASP A 15 9.45 5.89 -7.90
CA ASP A 15 9.31 4.52 -8.38
C ASP A 15 7.88 4.21 -8.82
N LEU A 16 6.88 4.68 -8.07
CA LEU A 16 5.47 4.54 -8.46
C LEU A 16 5.16 5.24 -9.81
N HIS A 17 5.77 6.39 -10.07
CA HIS A 17 5.68 7.03 -11.39
C HIS A 17 6.36 6.23 -12.49
N ARG A 18 7.55 5.68 -12.22
CA ARG A 18 8.31 4.87 -13.19
C ARG A 18 7.56 3.61 -13.63
N VAL A 19 6.84 2.97 -12.71
CA VAL A 19 6.00 1.79 -13.01
C VAL A 19 4.61 2.16 -13.57
N LYS A 20 4.32 3.45 -13.72
CA LYS A 20 3.07 3.99 -14.27
C LYS A 20 1.81 3.50 -13.53
N VAL A 21 1.80 3.56 -12.19
CA VAL A 21 0.67 3.11 -11.36
C VAL A 21 -0.67 3.71 -11.78
N ARG A 22 -0.72 4.99 -12.19
CA ARG A 22 -1.95 5.66 -12.65
C ARG A 22 -2.59 5.03 -13.90
N ALA A 23 -1.82 4.27 -14.68
CA ALA A 23 -2.30 3.57 -15.86
C ALA A 23 -2.52 2.06 -15.60
N ALA A 24 -2.21 1.58 -14.40
CA ALA A 24 -2.41 0.18 -14.03
C ALA A 24 -3.88 -0.08 -13.69
N GLU A 25 -4.41 -1.21 -14.13
CA GLU A 25 -5.78 -1.64 -13.80
C GLU A 25 -5.90 -2.10 -12.34
N ALA A 26 -4.82 -2.67 -11.81
CA ALA A 26 -4.74 -3.11 -10.43
C ALA A 26 -3.30 -3.16 -9.93
N VAL A 27 -3.13 -2.98 -8.63
CA VAL A 27 -1.89 -3.24 -7.90
C VAL A 27 -2.11 -4.36 -6.90
N ILE A 28 -1.19 -5.33 -6.89
CA ILE A 28 -1.22 -6.48 -5.99
C ILE A 28 -0.02 -6.37 -5.06
N ILE A 29 -0.28 -6.33 -3.75
CA ILE A 29 0.75 -6.32 -2.70
C ILE A 29 0.71 -7.68 -2.02
N LEU A 30 1.85 -8.39 -2.09
CA LEU A 30 2.03 -9.72 -1.53
C LEU A 30 2.70 -9.60 -0.16
N ALA A 31 2.21 -10.37 0.81
CA ALA A 31 2.87 -10.58 2.08
C ALA A 31 3.81 -11.79 2.02
N ASP A 32 4.83 -11.78 2.89
CA ASP A 32 5.67 -12.95 3.12
C ASP A 32 5.00 -13.89 4.14
N PRO A 33 4.59 -15.11 3.73
CA PRO A 33 3.96 -16.06 4.64
C PRO A 33 4.92 -16.59 5.73
N ASN A 34 6.23 -16.45 5.54
CA ASN A 34 7.25 -16.93 6.49
C ASN A 34 7.93 -15.77 7.24
N SER A 35 7.26 -14.63 7.35
CA SER A 35 7.79 -13.46 8.03
C SER A 35 8.17 -13.75 9.48
N ARG A 36 9.30 -13.17 9.91
CA ARG A 36 9.76 -13.23 11.30
C ARG A 36 8.98 -12.27 12.20
N ASP A 37 8.49 -11.17 11.64
CA ASP A 37 7.63 -10.20 12.31
C ASP A 37 6.45 -9.84 11.39
N PRO A 38 5.39 -10.66 11.40
CA PRO A 38 4.23 -10.45 10.55
C PRO A 38 3.52 -9.11 10.80
N ALA A 39 3.64 -8.51 11.99
CA ALA A 39 3.01 -7.23 12.30
C ALA A 39 3.75 -6.07 11.63
N GLN A 40 5.08 -6.08 11.65
CA GLN A 40 5.88 -5.10 10.93
C GLN A 40 5.66 -5.19 9.41
N ASP A 41 5.62 -6.40 8.85
CA ASP A 41 5.41 -6.59 7.41
C ASP A 41 4.02 -6.15 6.96
N ASP A 42 2.99 -6.41 7.77
CA ASP A 42 1.64 -5.92 7.50
C ASP A 42 1.58 -4.39 7.54
N TRP A 43 2.26 -3.75 8.50
CA TRP A 43 2.43 -2.29 8.54
C TRP A 43 3.06 -1.75 7.26
N GLU A 44 4.15 -2.38 6.79
CA GLU A 44 4.79 -1.97 5.54
C GLU A 44 3.86 -2.13 4.34
N ASN A 45 3.10 -3.21 4.29
CA ASN A 45 2.12 -3.44 3.24
C ASN A 45 1.00 -2.40 3.26
N ILE A 46 0.52 -2.00 4.44
CA ILE A 46 -0.44 -0.90 4.60
C ILE A 46 0.16 0.42 4.10
N MET A 47 1.40 0.75 4.45
CA MET A 47 2.04 1.97 3.97
C MET A 47 2.24 2.02 2.46
N ARG A 48 2.47 0.87 1.83
CA ARG A 48 2.48 0.74 0.36
C ARG A 48 1.10 1.05 -0.22
N VAL A 49 0.02 0.56 0.39
CA VAL A 49 -1.36 0.92 -0.01
C VAL A 49 -1.58 2.42 0.09
N VAL A 50 -1.23 3.03 1.23
CA VAL A 50 -1.38 4.48 1.46
C VAL A 50 -0.62 5.28 0.42
N SER A 51 0.63 4.94 0.16
CA SER A 51 1.47 5.62 -0.85
C SER A 51 0.88 5.56 -2.26
N ILE A 52 0.30 4.40 -2.63
CA ILE A 52 -0.38 4.24 -3.93
C ILE A 52 -1.66 5.06 -3.99
N LYS A 53 -2.47 5.05 -2.92
CA LYS A 53 -3.73 5.81 -2.84
C LYS A 53 -3.51 7.32 -2.83
N GLN A 54 -2.42 7.79 -2.21
CA GLN A 54 -1.99 9.18 -2.28
C GLN A 54 -1.68 9.60 -3.73
N LEU A 55 -1.08 8.70 -4.53
CA LEU A 55 -0.78 8.99 -5.93
C LEU A 55 -2.00 8.87 -6.85
N ASP A 56 -2.80 7.83 -6.67
CA ASP A 56 -4.04 7.58 -7.41
C ASP A 56 -5.12 6.97 -6.51
N PRO A 57 -6.10 7.77 -6.04
CA PRO A 57 -7.14 7.28 -5.15
C PRO A 57 -8.07 6.26 -5.84
N LYS A 58 -8.17 6.29 -7.18
CA LYS A 58 -9.04 5.39 -7.97
C LYS A 58 -8.41 4.04 -8.26
N CYS A 59 -7.11 3.89 -8.06
CA CYS A 59 -6.40 2.63 -8.30
C CYS A 59 -7.00 1.50 -7.45
N ARG A 60 -7.28 0.35 -8.08
CA ARG A 60 -7.74 -0.85 -7.40
C ARG A 60 -6.54 -1.58 -6.79
N ILE A 61 -6.58 -1.81 -5.48
CA ILE A 61 -5.45 -2.43 -4.76
C ILE A 61 -5.95 -3.70 -4.07
N ILE A 62 -5.23 -4.80 -4.27
CA ILE A 62 -5.42 -6.06 -3.55
C ILE A 62 -4.20 -6.25 -2.66
N CYS A 63 -4.40 -6.14 -1.35
CA CYS A 63 -3.35 -6.34 -0.36
C CYS A 63 -3.60 -7.64 0.40
N VAL A 64 -2.59 -8.49 0.49
CA VAL A 64 -2.60 -9.68 1.35
C VAL A 64 -1.92 -9.31 2.66
N LEU A 65 -2.58 -9.56 3.78
CA LEU A 65 -2.03 -9.37 5.13
C LEU A 65 -1.92 -10.74 5.81
N THR A 66 -0.91 -10.90 6.65
CA THR A 66 -0.60 -12.17 7.33
C THR A 66 -1.38 -12.31 8.64
N LEU A 67 -1.59 -11.21 9.37
CA LEU A 67 -2.36 -11.20 10.62
C LEU A 67 -3.77 -10.63 10.40
N PHE A 68 -4.78 -11.37 10.87
CA PHE A 68 -6.18 -10.96 10.78
C PHE A 68 -6.49 -9.71 11.63
N GLU A 69 -5.83 -9.54 12.77
CA GLU A 69 -6.04 -8.38 13.67
C GLU A 69 -5.68 -7.05 13.01
N ASN A 70 -4.70 -7.04 12.10
CA ASN A 70 -4.29 -5.85 11.34
C ASN A 70 -5.32 -5.44 10.26
N LYS A 71 -6.27 -6.32 9.94
CA LYS A 71 -7.40 -6.00 9.08
C LYS A 71 -8.37 -5.03 9.76
N VAL A 72 -8.45 -5.05 11.10
CA VAL A 72 -9.36 -4.22 11.90
C VAL A 72 -8.72 -2.89 12.30
N SER A 73 -7.42 -2.87 12.63
CA SER A 73 -6.69 -1.60 12.89
C SER A 73 -6.67 -0.68 11.66
N SER A 74 -6.68 -1.24 10.46
CA SER A 74 -6.71 -0.48 9.20
C SER A 74 -8.01 0.28 8.93
N PHE A 75 -9.11 -0.01 9.66
CA PHE A 75 -10.34 0.79 9.63
C PHE A 75 -10.46 1.77 10.80
N MET A 76 -9.59 1.69 11.81
CA MET A 76 -9.60 2.59 12.97
C MET A 76 -8.18 2.74 13.55
N THR A 77 -7.43 3.73 13.08
CA THR A 77 -6.45 4.40 13.95
C THR A 77 -6.78 5.89 13.98
N SER A 78 -7.16 6.37 15.17
CA SER A 78 -7.60 7.75 15.43
C SER A 78 -6.52 8.81 15.17
N SER A 79 -5.30 8.44 14.80
CA SER A 79 -4.19 9.37 14.54
C SER A 79 -4.07 9.84 13.08
N GLU A 80 -4.76 9.23 12.11
CA GLU A 80 -4.77 9.72 10.71
C GLU A 80 -6.02 10.54 10.35
N LEU A 81 -7.00 10.66 11.26
CA LEU A 81 -8.16 11.55 11.08
C LEU A 81 -7.74 13.04 10.99
N GLU A 82 -6.64 13.44 11.63
CA GLU A 82 -6.13 14.81 11.53
C GLU A 82 -5.63 15.14 10.10
N CYS A 83 -5.02 14.18 9.40
CA CYS A 83 -4.57 14.40 8.03
C CYS A 83 -5.70 14.38 7.00
N TRP A 84 -6.83 13.71 7.30
CA TRP A 84 -7.98 13.66 6.38
C TRP A 84 -8.87 14.91 6.45
N GLU A 85 -8.98 15.55 7.62
CA GLU A 85 -9.67 16.85 7.73
C GLU A 85 -8.83 18.01 7.16
N LEU A 86 -7.49 17.93 7.17
CA LEU A 86 -6.62 18.91 6.52
C LEU A 86 -6.66 18.87 4.97
N MET A 87 -7.17 17.80 4.37
CA MET A 87 -7.38 17.71 2.91
C MET A 87 -8.81 18.05 2.46
N LYS A 88 -9.67 18.51 3.38
CA LYS A 88 -11.00 19.08 3.07
C LYS A 88 -11.04 20.61 3.05
N MET A 89 -9.88 21.29 3.06
CA MET A 89 -9.78 22.73 2.77
C MET A 89 -9.30 22.99 1.35
#